data_AF-A0AAD0QC26-F1
#
_entry.id   AF-A0AAD0QC26-F1
#
_cell.length_a   1.000
_cell.length_b   1.000
_cell.length_c   1.000
_cell.angle_alpha   90.00
_cell.angle_beta   90.00
_cell.angle_gamma   90.00
#
_symmetry.space_group_name_H-M   'P 1'
#
loop_
_entity.id
_entity.type
_entity.pdbx_description
1 polymer ?
#
loop_
_entity_poly.entity_id
_entity_poly.type
_entity_poly.pdbx_seq_one_letter_code
_entity_poly.pdbx_strand_id
1 'polypeptide(L)'
;MSGRILVRMASNQQTRPGIGELAKDTARGRIGVVMGEVGGRVQIRPIRGGTEWDAMPDNVVTPSAREELSARLAIRNANTRDGL
;
A
#
# COMPACT_ATOMS: atom_id res chain seq x y z
N MET A 1 1.32 21.85 25.61
CA MET A 1 1.49 20.63 26.45
C MET A 1 0.52 19.60 25.90
N SER A 2 0.98 18.62 25.11
CA SER A 2 1.39 17.29 25.59
C SER A 2 0.30 16.66 26.45
N GLY A 3 -0.29 15.50 26.17
CA GLY A 3 -0.10 14.41 25.22
C GLY A 3 -1.32 13.51 25.44
N ARG A 4 -1.63 12.50 24.64
CA ARG A 4 -0.90 11.24 24.56
C ARG A 4 -1.82 10.35 23.74
N ILE A 5 -1.69 10.37 22.41
CA ILE A 5 -2.37 9.37 21.58
C ILE A 5 -1.65 8.07 21.88
N LEU A 6 -2.31 7.24 22.68
CA LEU A 6 -1.90 5.90 23.01
C LEU A 6 -1.96 5.07 21.72
N VAL A 7 -0.90 5.11 20.92
CA VAL A 7 -0.65 4.10 19.88
C VAL A 7 -0.32 2.82 20.65
N ARG A 8 -1.38 2.10 20.97
CA ARG A 8 -1.35 0.82 21.65
C ARG A 8 -0.74 -0.20 20.69
N MET A 9 0.26 -0.90 21.22
CA MET A 9 0.60 -2.30 20.96
C MET A 9 1.61 -2.58 19.84
N ALA A 10 2.84 -2.80 20.31
CA ALA A 10 3.68 -3.86 19.80
C ALA A 10 2.91 -5.20 19.87
N SER A 11 2.70 -5.81 18.71
CA SER A 11 2.59 -7.25 18.56
C SER A 11 3.14 -7.55 17.17
N ASN A 12 4.11 -8.46 17.08
CA ASN A 12 4.74 -8.91 15.84
C ASN A 12 3.79 -9.81 15.02
N GLN A 13 2.52 -9.41 14.93
CA GLN A 13 1.48 -9.98 14.11
C GLN A 13 1.12 -8.87 13.14
N GLN A 14 1.86 -8.80 12.03
CA GLN A 14 1.61 -7.79 11.02
C GLN A 14 0.25 -8.09 10.39
N THR A 15 -0.81 -7.50 10.96
CA THR A 15 -2.15 -7.52 10.39
C THR A 15 -2.02 -6.99 8.98
N ARG A 16 -2.46 -7.78 7.99
CA ARG A 16 -2.40 -7.39 6.58
C ARG A 16 -3.05 -6.00 6.42
N PRO A 17 -2.53 -5.14 5.52
CA PRO A 17 -3.08 -3.82 5.31
C PRO A 17 -4.60 -3.86 5.07
N GLY A 18 -5.33 -2.98 5.74
CA GLY A 18 -6.78 -2.85 5.61
C GLY A 18 -7.21 -2.16 4.31
N ILE A 19 -8.51 -2.20 4.02
CA ILE A 19 -9.10 -1.47 2.89
C ILE A 19 -8.79 0.03 3.03
N GLY A 20 -8.32 0.63 1.94
CA GLY A 20 -7.88 2.04 1.89
C GLY A 20 -6.42 2.25 2.30
N GLU A 21 -5.74 1.23 2.84
CA GLU A 21 -4.33 1.33 3.22
C GLU A 21 -3.40 0.97 2.07
N LEU A 22 -2.16 1.46 2.16
CA LEU A 22 -1.11 1.08 1.22
C LEU A 22 -0.63 -0.34 1.50
N ALA A 23 -0.51 -1.10 0.43
CA ALA A 23 -0.01 -2.46 0.45
C ALA A 23 1.07 -2.66 -0.63
N LYS A 24 2.06 -3.47 -0.28
CA LYS A 24 3.02 -4.05 -1.20
C LYS A 24 2.61 -5.47 -1.52
N ASP A 25 2.41 -5.75 -2.80
CA ASP A 25 2.35 -7.11 -3.36
C ASP A 25 3.79 -7.58 -3.57
N THR A 26 4.28 -8.46 -2.70
CA THR A 26 5.66 -8.97 -2.75
C THR A 26 5.92 -9.87 -3.95
N ALA A 27 4.91 -10.56 -4.46
CA ALA A 27 5.05 -11.42 -5.63
C ALA A 27 5.24 -10.63 -6.92
N ARG A 28 4.62 -9.44 -7.02
CA ARG A 28 4.74 -8.56 -8.18
C ARG A 28 5.73 -7.40 -7.99
N GLY A 29 6.19 -7.15 -6.77
CA GLY A 29 7.03 -6.00 -6.44
C GLY A 29 6.32 -4.66 -6.64
N ARG A 30 4.98 -4.63 -6.51
CA ARG A 30 4.14 -3.44 -6.79
C ARG A 30 3.50 -2.92 -5.51
N ILE A 31 3.32 -1.60 -5.45
CA ILE A 31 2.63 -0.92 -4.33
C ILE A 31 1.35 -0.28 -4.84
N GLY A 32 0.27 -0.45 -4.08
CA GLY A 32 -1.03 0.12 -4.37
C GLY A 32 -1.88 0.26 -3.11
N VAL A 33 -3.14 0.59 -3.29
CA VAL A 33 -4.13 0.75 -2.22
C VAL A 33 -5.04 -0.47 -2.20
N VAL A 34 -5.27 -1.06 -1.04
CA VAL A 34 -6.22 -2.17 -0.88
C VAL A 34 -7.64 -1.66 -1.13
N MET A 35 -8.36 -2.30 -2.04
CA MET A 35 -9.74 -1.95 -2.38
C MET A 35 -10.76 -2.87 -1.71
N GLY A 36 -10.37 -4.11 -1.43
CA GLY A 36 -11.24 -5.12 -0.84
C GLY A 36 -10.63 -6.50 -0.90
N GLU A 37 -11.35 -7.48 -0.36
CA GLU A 37 -11.04 -8.90 -0.50
C GLU A 37 -12.23 -9.61 -1.13
N VAL A 38 -12.00 -10.31 -2.25
CA VAL A 38 -13.05 -11.02 -3.01
C VAL A 38 -12.49 -12.37 -3.45
N GLY A 39 -13.23 -13.45 -3.19
CA GLY A 39 -12.82 -14.80 -3.61
C GLY A 39 -11.49 -15.26 -3.01
N GLY A 40 -11.14 -14.80 -1.80
CA GLY A 40 -9.86 -15.09 -1.13
C GLY A 40 -8.65 -14.37 -1.75
N ARG A 41 -8.88 -13.34 -2.56
CA ARG A 41 -7.86 -12.47 -3.14
C ARG A 41 -8.02 -11.05 -2.64
N VAL A 42 -6.90 -10.38 -2.39
CA VAL A 42 -6.89 -8.96 -2.08
C VAL A 42 -6.87 -8.18 -3.39
N GLN A 43 -7.86 -7.34 -3.63
CA GLN A 43 -7.84 -6.40 -4.75
C GLN A 43 -7.01 -5.17 -4.37
N ILE A 44 -6.05 -4.84 -5.23
CA ILE A 44 -5.16 -3.69 -5.04
C ILE A 44 -5.25 -2.79 -6.27
N ARG A 45 -5.42 -1.49 -6.04
CA ARG A 45 -5.42 -0.47 -7.09
C ARG A 45 -4.07 0.26 -7.16
N PRO A 46 -3.51 0.55 -8.35
CA PRO A 46 -2.30 1.36 -8.45
C PRO A 46 -2.53 2.77 -7.89
N ILE A 47 -1.53 3.36 -7.26
CA ILE A 47 -1.67 4.68 -6.62
C ILE A 47 -1.95 5.80 -7.65
N ARG A 48 -1.49 5.65 -8.90
CA ARG A 48 -1.82 6.57 -10.01
C ARG A 48 -3.19 6.34 -10.65
N GLY A 49 -3.96 5.38 -10.17
CA GLY A 49 -5.10 4.84 -10.90
C GLY A 49 -4.67 3.85 -12.00
N GLY A 50 -5.65 3.37 -12.75
CA GLY A 50 -5.50 2.25 -13.68
C GLY A 50 -6.12 0.96 -13.14
N THR A 51 -5.85 -0.15 -13.82
CA THR A 51 -6.50 -1.43 -13.56
C THR A 51 -6.06 -2.01 -12.22
N GLU A 52 -7.04 -2.39 -11.41
CA GLU A 52 -6.84 -3.18 -10.20
C GLU A 52 -6.24 -4.55 -10.52
N TRP A 53 -5.57 -5.13 -9.53
CA TRP A 53 -5.07 -6.48 -9.64
C TRP A 53 -5.34 -7.28 -8.38
N ASP A 54 -5.49 -8.59 -8.56
CA ASP A 54 -5.68 -9.54 -7.47
C ASP A 54 -4.34 -10.05 -6.95
N ALA A 55 -4.11 -9.91 -5.64
CA ALA A 55 -2.96 -10.44 -4.92
C ALA A 55 -3.37 -11.59 -4.00
N MET A 56 -2.45 -12.54 -3.79
CA MET A 56 -2.61 -13.54 -2.73
C MET A 56 -2.46 -12.84 -1.38
N PRO A 57 -3.36 -13.06 -0.40
CA PRO A 57 -3.29 -12.40 0.89
C PRO A 57 -1.94 -12.55 1.60
N ASP A 58 -1.27 -13.69 1.43
CA ASP A 58 0.05 -13.96 2.04
C ASP A 58 1.20 -13.15 1.42
N ASN A 59 0.99 -12.57 0.24
CA ASN A 59 1.94 -11.70 -0.43
C ASN A 59 1.65 -10.21 -0.18
N VAL A 60 0.59 -9.88 0.56
CA VAL A 60 0.18 -8.50 0.83
C VAL A 60 0.71 -8.06 2.18
N VAL A 61 1.67 -7.15 2.15
CA VAL A 61 2.33 -6.62 3.36
C VAL A 61 2.27 -5.11 3.40
N THR A 62 2.37 -4.53 4.59
CA THR A 62 2.57 -3.08 4.74
C THR A 62 3.92 -2.68 4.13
N PRO A 63 3.98 -1.71 3.20
CA PRO A 63 5.24 -1.21 2.69
C PRO A 63 6.02 -0.52 3.80
N SER A 64 7.35 -0.55 3.72
CA SER A 64 8.18 0.29 4.59
C SER A 64 7.95 1.78 4.30
N ALA A 65 8.24 2.66 5.26
CA ALA A 65 8.13 4.11 5.07
C ALA A 65 8.95 4.62 3.86
N ARG A 66 10.10 4.00 3.59
CA ARG A 66 10.93 4.32 2.43
C ARG A 66 10.26 3.93 1.11
N GLU A 67 9.65 2.76 1.07
CA GLU A 67 8.92 2.26 -0.11
C GLU A 67 7.67 3.08 -0.37
N GLU A 68 6.91 3.44 0.67
CA GLU A 68 5.78 4.35 0.57
C GLU A 68 6.21 5.72 0.01
N LEU A 69 7.25 6.33 0.60
CA LEU A 69 7.76 7.61 0.12
C LEU A 69 8.22 7.51 -1.34
N SER A 70 8.95 6.45 -1.69
CA SER A 70 9.42 6.23 -3.06
C SER A 70 8.26 6.05 -4.05
N ALA A 71 7.20 5.33 -3.66
CA ALA A 71 6.01 5.17 -4.47
C ALA A 71 5.30 6.52 -4.69
N ARG A 72 5.12 7.31 -3.63
CA ARG A 72 4.52 8.66 -3.71
C ARG A 72 5.38 9.63 -4.53
N LEU A 73 6.70 9.55 -4.45
CA LEU A 73 7.62 10.36 -5.25
C LEU A 73 7.63 9.95 -6.71
N ALA A 74 7.63 8.65 -6.98
CA ALA A 74 7.50 8.14 -8.35
C ALA A 74 6.26 8.76 -8.98
N ILE A 75 5.12 8.83 -8.27
CA ILE A 75 3.88 9.46 -8.76
C ILE A 75 4.14 10.87 -9.27
N ARG A 76 4.72 11.73 -8.43
CA ARG A 76 5.05 13.11 -8.78
C ARG A 76 5.98 13.19 -10.00
N ASN A 77 7.00 12.35 -10.05
CA ASN A 77 8.00 12.37 -11.12
C ASN A 77 7.49 11.93 -12.50
N ALA A 78 6.46 11.07 -12.59
CA ALA A 78 5.87 10.79 -13.90
C ALA A 78 4.96 11.93 -14.37
N ASN A 79 4.23 12.57 -13.46
CA ASN A 79 3.38 13.70 -13.82
C ASN A 79 4.21 14.88 -14.37
N THR A 80 5.48 15.03 -13.95
CA THR A 80 6.40 16.03 -14.51
C THR A 80 7.01 15.64 -15.85
N ARG A 81 6.97 14.36 -16.24
CA ARG A 81 7.59 13.84 -17.47
C ARG A 81 6.63 13.79 -18.66
N ASP A 82 5.32 13.75 -18.42
CA ASP A 82 4.29 13.86 -19.47
C ASP A 82 3.99 15.32 -19.90
N GLY A 83 4.75 16.29 -19.38
CA GLY A 83 4.59 17.72 -19.64
C GLY A 83 5.67 18.35 -20.53
N LEU A 84 6.37 17.56 -21.37
CA LEU A 84 7.35 18.04 -22.36
C LEU A 84 6.94 17.66 -23.78
#